data_AF-A0A6B3GB65-F1
#
_entry.id   AF-A0A6B3GB65-F1
#
_cell.length_a   1.000
_cell.length_b   1.000
_cell.length_c   1.000
_cell.angle_alpha   90.00
_cell.angle_beta   90.00
_cell.angle_gamma   90.00
#
_symmetry.space_group_name_H-M   'P 1'
#
loop_
_entity.id
_entity.type
_entity.pdbx_description
1 polymer ?
#
loop_
_entity_poly.entity_id
_entity_poly.type
_entity_poly.pdbx_seq_one_letter_code
_entity_poly.pdbx_strand_id
1 'polypeptide(L)'
;MRIPPRITRLGGSAALLSLLLASGPVTAQAATPATTSTTAYSATAFRAAAVGSICYSALPSQAHDTLDLIEQGGPFPYEQDGTVFQNR
;
A
#
# COMPACT_ATOMS: atom_id res chain seq x y z
N MET A 1 -46.05 31.60 20.90
CA MET A 1 -44.71 31.47 20.28
C MET A 1 -44.78 32.13 18.90
N ARG A 2 -43.77 32.96 18.58
CA ARG A 2 -43.79 33.98 17.51
C ARG A 2 -43.69 33.39 16.08
N ILE A 3 -44.64 33.83 15.23
CA ILE A 3 -44.53 34.37 13.85
C ILE A 3 -43.82 33.53 12.74
N PRO A 4 -44.53 33.15 11.64
CA PRO A 4 -44.00 32.67 10.33
C PRO A 4 -43.77 33.87 9.37
N PRO A 5 -43.57 33.81 8.02
CA PRO A 5 -43.40 32.71 7.05
C PRO A 5 -42.25 32.90 5.99
N ARG A 6 -42.00 31.82 5.21
CA ARG A 6 -41.63 31.71 3.76
C ARG A 6 -40.64 32.72 3.13
N ILE A 7 -39.73 32.25 2.26
CA ILE A 7 -39.57 32.66 0.84
C ILE A 7 -38.33 31.98 0.22
N THR A 8 -38.58 31.21 -0.84
CA THR A 8 -37.61 30.71 -1.83
C THR A 8 -37.15 31.86 -2.73
N ARG A 9 -35.83 32.07 -2.92
CA ARG A 9 -35.23 32.81 -4.07
C ARG A 9 -33.85 32.20 -4.34
N LEU A 10 -33.68 31.37 -5.36
CA LEU A 10 -33.39 31.74 -6.75
C LEU A 10 -32.19 32.70 -6.89
N GLY A 11 -31.07 32.14 -7.37
CA GLY A 11 -30.26 32.71 -8.44
C GLY A 11 -29.44 33.98 -8.16
N GLY A 12 -28.12 33.80 -8.14
CA GLY A 12 -27.14 34.52 -8.96
C GLY A 12 -27.06 36.04 -8.83
N SER A 13 -25.83 36.56 -8.58
CA SER A 13 -25.23 37.72 -9.27
C SER A 13 -24.02 38.24 -8.49
N ALA A 14 -22.84 37.96 -9.02
CA ALA A 14 -21.75 38.92 -9.23
C ALA A 14 -21.55 40.00 -8.15
N ALA A 15 -20.79 39.72 -7.08
CA ALA A 15 -20.29 40.80 -6.22
C ALA A 15 -19.08 40.46 -5.34
N LEU A 16 -18.24 39.46 -5.67
CA LEU A 16 -16.90 39.36 -5.05
C LEU A 16 -15.80 39.24 -6.12
N LEU A 17 -15.96 40.06 -7.17
CA LEU A 17 -14.92 40.47 -8.10
C LEU A 17 -13.80 41.32 -7.44
N SER A 18 -13.83 41.51 -6.11
CA SER A 18 -12.83 42.30 -5.36
C SER A 18 -11.77 41.48 -4.62
N LEU A 19 -11.82 40.15 -4.66
CA LEU A 19 -10.67 39.30 -4.31
C LEU A 19 -9.75 39.01 -5.51
N LEU A 20 -10.13 39.50 -6.71
CA LEU A 20 -9.39 39.34 -7.97
C LEU A 20 -8.13 40.23 -8.05
N LEU A 21 -7.79 40.99 -6.99
CA LEU A 21 -6.63 41.90 -6.94
C LEU A 21 -5.48 41.42 -6.05
N ALA A 22 -5.47 40.14 -5.63
CA ALA A 22 -4.41 39.61 -4.76
C ALA A 22 -3.68 38.36 -5.29
N SER A 23 -3.89 37.97 -6.55
CA SER A 23 -3.21 36.81 -7.13
C SER A 23 -2.56 37.19 -8.46
N GLY A 24 -1.31 37.64 -8.39
CA GLY A 24 -0.42 37.69 -9.55
C GLY A 24 -0.24 36.30 -10.18
N PRO A 25 0.25 36.23 -11.42
CA PRO A 25 0.28 34.99 -12.19
C PRO A 25 1.22 34.00 -11.50
N VAL A 26 0.67 32.93 -10.92
CA VAL A 26 1.43 31.75 -10.57
C VAL A 26 1.80 31.11 -11.90
N THR A 27 2.98 31.43 -12.42
CA THR A 27 3.56 30.69 -13.53
C THR A 27 3.67 29.26 -13.06
N ALA A 28 2.81 28.39 -13.60
CA ALA A 28 2.88 26.96 -13.39
C ALA A 28 4.22 26.49 -13.98
N GLN A 29 5.26 26.44 -13.14
CA GLN A 29 6.51 25.80 -13.47
C GLN A 29 6.17 24.31 -13.61
N ALA A 30 6.06 23.85 -14.85
CA ALA A 30 5.90 22.45 -15.18
C ALA A 30 7.04 21.69 -14.47
N ALA A 31 6.67 20.91 -13.46
CA ALA A 31 7.60 20.06 -12.74
C ALA A 31 8.08 19.00 -13.71
N THR A 32 9.35 19.10 -14.11
CA THR A 32 10.04 18.02 -14.81
C THR A 32 9.98 16.77 -13.94
N PRO A 33 9.61 15.59 -14.47
CA PRO A 33 9.66 14.36 -13.70
C PRO A 33 11.11 14.12 -13.33
N ALA A 34 11.42 14.25 -12.04
CA ALA A 34 12.73 13.92 -11.52
C ALA A 34 12.96 12.42 -11.76
N THR A 35 13.89 12.10 -12.65
CA THR A 35 14.38 10.73 -12.86
C THR A 35 15.01 10.28 -11.54
N THR A 36 14.28 9.48 -10.79
CA THR A 36 14.78 8.85 -9.57
C THR A 36 15.77 7.80 -9.98
N SER A 37 17.05 8.05 -9.75
CA SER A 37 18.11 7.05 -9.88
C SER A 37 17.84 5.93 -8.89
N THR A 38 17.28 4.83 -9.36
CA THR A 38 17.15 3.60 -8.56
C THR A 38 18.54 2.98 -8.39
N THR A 39 19.07 3.05 -7.17
CA THR A 39 20.26 2.29 -6.77
C THR A 39 19.97 0.81 -6.95
N ALA A 40 20.67 0.17 -7.89
CA ALA A 40 20.62 -1.27 -8.04
C ALA A 40 21.38 -1.93 -6.89
N TYR A 41 20.68 -2.74 -6.09
CA TYR A 41 21.30 -3.60 -5.09
C TYR A 41 21.79 -4.86 -5.80
N SER A 42 23.11 -5.04 -5.89
CA SER A 42 23.69 -6.32 -6.28
C SER A 42 23.55 -7.29 -5.11
N ALA A 43 22.63 -8.24 -5.23
CA ALA A 43 22.55 -9.37 -4.30
C ALA A 43 23.71 -10.33 -4.60
N THR A 44 24.65 -10.45 -3.67
CA THR A 44 25.58 -11.58 -3.66
C THR A 44 24.74 -12.85 -3.54
N ALA A 45 24.70 -13.66 -4.60
CA ALA A 45 23.94 -14.89 -4.58
C ALA A 45 24.58 -15.85 -3.58
N PHE A 46 23.92 -16.08 -2.44
CA PHE A 46 24.25 -17.18 -1.55
C PHE A 46 24.10 -18.47 -2.35
N ARG A 47 25.22 -19.16 -2.58
CA ARG A 47 25.22 -20.51 -3.13
C ARG A 47 25.08 -21.45 -1.95
N ALA A 48 23.85 -21.90 -1.70
CA ALA A 48 23.63 -22.98 -0.75
C ALA A 48 24.51 -24.17 -1.15
N ALA A 49 25.19 -24.77 -0.17
CA ALA A 49 25.70 -26.13 -0.33
C ALA A 49 24.53 -27.04 -0.76
N ALA A 50 24.80 -28.09 -1.54
CA ALA A 50 23.75 -28.95 -2.08
C ALA A 50 22.73 -29.35 -1.00
N VAL A 51 21.46 -29.01 -1.21
CA VAL A 51 20.35 -29.30 -0.30
C VAL A 51 19.76 -30.66 -0.67
N GLY A 52 19.50 -31.51 0.32
CA GLY A 52 18.87 -32.81 0.11
C GLY A 52 17.44 -32.70 -0.43
N SER A 53 16.94 -33.77 -1.04
CA SER A 53 15.55 -33.87 -1.52
C SER A 53 14.84 -35.05 -0.86
N ILE A 54 13.54 -34.89 -0.63
CA ILE A 54 12.64 -35.92 -0.12
C ILE A 54 11.32 -35.86 -0.91
N CYS A 55 10.72 -37.01 -1.21
CA CYS A 55 9.41 -37.07 -1.85
C CYS A 55 8.33 -36.49 -0.92
N TYR A 56 7.37 -35.77 -1.48
CA TYR A 56 6.23 -35.22 -0.72
C TYR A 56 5.50 -36.28 0.10
N SER A 57 5.23 -37.45 -0.49
CA SER A 57 4.55 -38.57 0.18
C SER A 57 5.37 -39.23 1.29
N ALA A 58 6.65 -38.92 1.40
CA ALA A 58 7.53 -39.42 2.45
C ALA A 58 7.64 -38.45 3.63
N LEU A 59 6.97 -37.28 3.56
CA LEU A 59 6.88 -36.35 4.68
C LEU A 59 5.99 -36.94 5.80
N PRO A 60 6.22 -36.55 7.06
CA PRO A 60 5.29 -36.85 8.16
C PRO A 60 3.92 -36.20 7.92
N SER A 61 2.85 -36.80 8.45
CA SER A 61 1.48 -36.28 8.29
C SER A 61 1.35 -34.81 8.71
N GLN A 62 2.02 -34.40 9.79
CA GLN A 62 2.00 -33.03 10.31
C GLN A 62 2.59 -32.00 9.34
N ALA A 63 3.53 -32.41 8.47
CA ALA A 63 4.07 -31.53 7.44
C ALA A 63 3.01 -31.23 6.37
N HIS A 64 2.15 -32.20 6.04
CA HIS A 64 1.02 -31.97 5.15
C HIS A 64 0.04 -30.97 5.77
N ASP A 65 -0.35 -31.17 7.04
CA ASP A 65 -1.21 -30.23 7.75
C ASP A 65 -0.64 -28.80 7.77
N THR A 66 0.68 -28.67 7.94
CA THR A 66 1.37 -27.37 7.94
C THR A 66 1.34 -26.72 6.56
N LEU A 67 1.53 -27.48 5.49
CA LEU A 67 1.45 -26.96 4.13
C LEU A 67 0.03 -26.49 3.79
N ASP A 68 -1.00 -27.23 4.23
CA ASP A 68 -2.39 -26.83 4.06
C ASP A 68 -2.71 -25.52 4.79
N LEU A 69 -2.16 -25.32 6.00
CA LEU A 69 -2.29 -24.06 6.74
C LEU A 69 -1.59 -22.90 6.02
N ILE A 70 -0.44 -23.15 5.40
CA ILE A 70 0.27 -22.13 4.62
C ILE A 70 -0.55 -21.73 3.39
N GLU A 71 -1.15 -22.70 2.69
CA GLU A 71 -2.03 -22.43 1.54
C GLU A 71 -3.27 -21.63 1.94
N GLN A 72 -3.86 -21.93 3.11
CA GLN A 72 -5.01 -21.21 3.66
C GLN A 72 -4.66 -19.84 4.24
N GLY A 73 -3.38 -19.56 4.52
CA GLY A 73 -2.93 -18.35 5.20
C GLY A 73 -3.15 -18.36 6.71
N GLY A 74 -3.24 -19.54 7.33
CA GLY A 74 -3.44 -19.75 8.76
C GLY A 74 -4.90 -20.13 9.14
N PRO A 75 -5.27 -20.04 10.44
CA PRO A 75 -4.47 -19.53 11.55
C PRO A 75 -3.31 -20.47 11.91
N PHE A 76 -2.14 -19.90 12.20
CA PHE A 76 -1.00 -20.68 12.65
C PHE A 76 -0.99 -20.86 14.18
N PRO A 77 -0.58 -22.03 14.69
CA PRO A 77 -0.67 -22.35 16.12
C PRO A 77 0.38 -21.65 16.99
N TYR A 78 1.50 -21.22 16.42
CA TYR A 78 2.57 -20.56 17.17
C TYR A 78 2.83 -19.13 16.70
N GLU A 79 3.25 -18.28 17.64
CA GLU A 79 3.58 -16.86 17.38
C GLU A 79 4.74 -16.68 16.39
N GLN A 80 5.61 -17.68 16.27
CA GLN A 80 6.75 -17.67 15.37
C GLN A 80 6.39 -18.12 13.95
N ASP A 81 5.23 -18.75 13.76
CA ASP A 81 4.80 -19.21 12.44
C ASP A 81 4.46 -18.01 11.55
N GLY A 82 4.97 -18.02 10.32
CA GLY A 82 4.85 -16.89 9.39
C GLY A 82 5.83 -15.74 9.64
N THR A 83 6.71 -15.83 10.65
CA THR A 83 7.80 -14.86 10.83
C THR A 83 8.90 -15.02 9.77
N VAL A 84 9.73 -13.99 9.61
CA VAL A 84 10.79 -13.98 8.58
C VAL A 84 11.96 -14.89 8.99
N PHE A 85 12.27 -15.87 8.15
CA PHE A 85 13.49 -16.68 8.26
C PHE A 85 14.71 -15.94 7.68
N GLN A 86 15.73 -15.68 8.50
CA GLN A 86 16.83 -14.77 8.16
C GLN A 86 17.96 -15.37 7.30
N ASN A 87 18.05 -16.70 7.20
CA ASN A 87 19.05 -17.43 6.39
C ASN A 87 20.48 -16.82 6.43
N ARG A 88 21.01 -16.62 7.65
CA ARG A 88 22.36 -16.09 7.92
C ARG A 88 23.29 -17.17 8.43
#